data_AF-A0A1V6BET6-F1
#
_entry.id   AF-A0A1V6BET6-F1
#
_cell.length_a   1.000
_cell.length_b   1.000
_cell.length_c   1.000
_cell.angle_alpha   90.00
_cell.angle_beta   90.00
_cell.angle_gamma   90.00
#
_symmetry.space_group_name_H-M   'P 1'
#
loop_
_entity.id
_entity.type
_entity.pdbx_description
1 polymer ?
#
loop_
_entity_poly.entity_id
_entity_poly.type
_entity_poly.pdbx_seq_one_letter_code
_entity_poly.pdbx_strand_id
1 'polypeptide(L)'
;MKSDSVSQIITFDKNGIILQSCDSLFTLSDMLGKNIFKKFPVLNCVEPEIRCLSYHNKPFFVPQIPFAYKDFFGICDFVFVHHQETNEITYTWMISDNRIHNRHRTEKYQTENYQPQKNKYQPQSTVRFSAR
;
A
#
# COMPACT_ATOMS: atom_id res chain seq x y z
N MET A 1 4.28 -5.07 28.53
CA MET A 1 4.85 -4.61 27.24
C MET A 1 3.76 -3.81 26.53
N LYS A 2 3.96 -2.50 26.32
CA LYS A 2 3.03 -1.73 25.49
C LYS A 2 3.27 -2.15 24.03
N SER A 3 2.27 -2.79 23.43
CA SER A 3 2.22 -2.97 21.98
C SER A 3 1.79 -1.63 21.41
N ASP A 4 2.73 -0.73 21.15
CA ASP A 4 2.43 0.49 20.41
C ASP A 4 2.22 0.06 18.95
N SER A 5 0.97 -0.23 18.59
CA SER A 5 0.58 -0.42 17.20
C SER A 5 0.84 0.89 16.45
N VAL A 6 1.77 0.87 15.49
CA VAL A 6 2.06 2.03 14.67
C VAL A 6 1.06 2.06 13.52
N SER A 7 0.45 3.23 13.31
CA SER A 7 -0.48 3.48 12.21
C SER A 7 -0.02 4.65 11.35
N GLN A 8 -0.24 4.53 10.05
CA GLN A 8 -0.08 5.62 9.09
C GLN A 8 -1.43 6.15 8.66
N ILE A 9 -1.54 7.47 8.55
CA ILE A 9 -2.73 8.17 8.07
C ILE A 9 -2.34 8.88 6.77
N ILE A 10 -3.17 8.72 5.76
CA ILE A 10 -3.05 9.38 4.46
C ILE A 10 -4.40 10.03 4.14
N THR A 11 -4.39 11.32 3.82
CA THR A 11 -5.59 12.05 3.38
C THR A 11 -5.46 12.36 1.89
N PHE A 12 -6.54 12.14 1.13
CA PHE A 12 -6.59 12.38 -0.31
C PHE A 12 -7.96 12.93 -0.75
N ASP A 13 -7.98 13.64 -1.87
CA ASP A 13 -9.21 14.24 -2.41
C ASP A 13 -10.09 13.21 -3.17
N LYS A 14 -11.28 13.65 -3.60
CA LYS A 14 -12.18 12.82 -4.44
C LYS A 14 -11.62 12.32 -5.76
N ASN A 15 -10.56 12.95 -6.28
CA ASN A 15 -9.88 12.52 -7.49
C ASN A 15 -8.74 11.52 -7.18
N GLY A 16 -8.52 11.19 -5.91
CA GLY A 16 -7.44 10.34 -5.44
C GLY A 16 -6.12 11.07 -5.25
N ILE A 17 -6.08 12.40 -5.29
CA ILE A 17 -4.85 13.18 -5.12
C ILE A 17 -4.47 13.23 -3.65
N ILE A 18 -3.24 12.80 -3.35
CA ILE A 18 -2.70 12.79 -1.99
C ILE A 18 -2.51 14.23 -1.52
N LEU A 19 -3.11 14.56 -0.39
CA LEU A 19 -3.06 15.88 0.24
C LEU A 19 -2.08 15.90 1.41
N GLN A 20 -2.10 14.87 2.26
CA GLN A 20 -1.28 14.79 3.48
C GLN A 20 -0.93 13.35 3.84
N SER A 21 0.20 13.16 4.53
CA SER A 21 0.51 11.92 5.25
C SER A 21 1.34 12.21 6.50
N CYS A 22 1.20 11.37 7.53
CA CYS A 22 1.99 11.45 8.75
C CYS A 22 3.29 10.63 8.70
N ASP A 23 3.52 9.86 7.62
CA ASP A 23 4.75 9.10 7.35
C ASP A 23 5.22 8.13 8.46
N SER A 24 4.31 7.66 9.31
CA SER A 24 4.64 6.80 10.46
C SER A 24 5.13 5.39 10.10
N LEU A 25 4.65 4.82 8.98
CA LEU A 25 5.04 3.47 8.54
C LEU A 25 6.02 3.52 7.36
N PHE A 26 5.83 4.48 6.45
CA PHE A 26 6.69 4.73 5.29
C PHE A 26 6.51 6.17 4.79
N THR A 27 7.58 6.74 4.22
CA THR A 27 7.58 8.10 3.70
C THR A 27 6.80 8.23 2.40
N LEU A 28 5.79 9.10 2.43
CA LEU A 28 4.86 9.42 1.35
C LEU A 28 4.76 10.93 1.09
N SER A 29 5.34 11.79 1.94
CA SER A 29 5.40 13.24 1.72
C SER A 29 5.99 13.65 0.36
N ASP A 30 6.91 12.88 -0.23
CA ASP A 30 7.44 13.16 -1.57
C ASP A 30 6.42 12.91 -2.70
N MET A 31 5.25 12.39 -2.36
CA MET A 31 4.19 12.00 -3.30
C MET A 31 2.93 12.84 -3.17
N LEU A 32 2.96 13.94 -2.43
CA LEU A 32 1.87 14.91 -2.41
C LEU A 32 1.56 15.37 -3.85
N GLY A 33 0.26 15.52 -4.14
CA GLY A 33 -0.21 15.86 -5.49
C GLY A 33 -0.23 14.68 -6.48
N LYS A 34 0.21 13.48 -6.10
CA LYS A 34 0.08 12.27 -6.94
C LYS A 34 -1.22 11.51 -6.63
N ASN A 35 -1.66 10.70 -7.59
CA ASN A 35 -2.86 9.90 -7.43
C ASN A 35 -2.58 8.60 -6.66
N ILE A 36 -3.34 8.36 -5.59
CA ILE A 36 -3.17 7.25 -4.65
C ILE A 36 -3.51 5.89 -5.28
N PHE A 37 -4.59 5.79 -6.06
CA PHE A 37 -5.01 4.55 -6.72
C PHE A 37 -3.98 4.08 -7.76
N LYS A 38 -3.36 5.03 -8.47
CA LYS A 38 -2.24 4.73 -9.38
C LYS A 38 -0.98 4.26 -8.66
N LYS A 39 -0.81 4.60 -7.37
CA LYS A 39 0.41 4.31 -6.60
C LYS A 39 0.29 3.06 -5.75
N PHE A 40 -0.92 2.71 -5.33
CA PHE A 40 -1.20 1.55 -4.50
C PHE A 40 -2.20 0.65 -5.23
N PRO A 41 -1.73 -0.30 -6.05
CA PRO A 41 -2.60 -1.21 -6.79
C PRO A 41 -3.58 -1.98 -5.93
N VAL A 42 -3.24 -2.22 -4.65
CA VAL A 42 -4.12 -2.85 -3.65
C VAL A 42 -5.45 -2.11 -3.48
N LEU A 43 -5.47 -0.80 -3.75
CA LEU A 43 -6.66 0.03 -3.62
C LEU A 43 -7.61 -0.11 -4.82
N ASN A 44 -7.14 -0.62 -5.97
CA ASN A 44 -7.98 -0.70 -7.18
C ASN A 44 -9.22 -1.58 -6.96
N CYS A 45 -9.10 -2.63 -6.14
CA CYS A 45 -10.20 -3.54 -5.84
C CYS A 45 -11.24 -2.94 -4.90
N VAL A 46 -10.90 -1.87 -4.18
CA VAL A 46 -11.76 -1.24 -3.16
C VAL A 46 -12.08 0.22 -3.48
N GLU A 47 -11.58 0.72 -4.60
CA GLU A 47 -11.83 2.08 -5.06
C GLU A 47 -13.33 2.37 -5.24
N PRO A 48 -14.16 1.48 -5.83
CA PRO A 48 -15.59 1.72 -5.94
C PRO A 48 -16.26 1.92 -4.57
N GLU A 49 -15.92 1.11 -3.58
CA GLU A 49 -16.45 1.17 -2.22
C GLU A 49 -16.04 2.46 -1.52
N ILE A 50 -14.77 2.86 -1.67
CA ILE A 50 -14.26 4.13 -1.13
C ILE A 50 -15.04 5.30 -1.76
N ARG A 51 -15.25 5.30 -3.08
CA ARG A 51 -15.96 6.36 -3.80
C ARG A 51 -17.45 6.43 -3.43
N CYS A 52 -18.05 5.32 -3.04
CA CYS A 52 -19.42 5.24 -2.57
C CYS A 52 -19.60 5.61 -1.10
N LEU A 53 -18.52 5.91 -0.36
CA LEU A 53 -18.64 6.43 1.01
C LEU A 53 -19.31 7.80 1.00
N SER A 54 -20.31 7.97 1.87
CA SER A 54 -21.02 9.23 2.10
C SER A 54 -20.77 9.74 3.52
N TYR A 55 -21.11 11.01 3.79
CA TYR A 55 -20.95 11.62 5.11
C TYR A 55 -21.66 10.86 6.24
N HIS A 56 -22.77 10.17 5.94
CA HIS A 56 -23.51 9.37 6.93
C HIS A 56 -23.08 7.90 6.98
N ASN A 57 -22.15 7.48 6.13
CA ASN A 57 -21.70 6.09 6.09
C ASN A 57 -20.72 5.82 7.23
N LYS A 58 -20.77 4.58 7.72
CA LYS A 58 -19.77 4.05 8.65
C LYS A 58 -18.41 3.95 7.93
N PRO A 59 -17.29 3.99 8.68
CA PRO A 59 -15.98 3.69 8.13
C PRO A 59 -15.98 2.36 7.36
N PHE A 60 -15.29 2.32 6.23
CA PHE A 60 -15.09 1.10 5.46
C PHE A 60 -13.80 0.40 5.91
N PHE A 61 -13.93 -0.85 6.33
CA PHE A 61 -12.85 -1.61 6.96
C PHE A 61 -12.42 -2.78 6.09
N VAL A 62 -11.11 -2.91 5.87
CA VAL A 62 -10.50 -4.01 5.10
C VAL A 62 -9.39 -4.64 5.95
N PRO A 63 -9.67 -5.74 6.68
CA PRO A 63 -8.71 -6.34 7.59
C PRO A 63 -7.67 -7.22 6.89
N GLN A 64 -6.53 -7.40 7.58
CA GLN A 64 -5.53 -8.44 7.34
C GLN A 64 -4.98 -8.50 5.90
N ILE A 65 -4.74 -7.33 5.31
CA ILE A 65 -4.18 -7.20 3.97
C ILE A 65 -2.66 -7.32 4.02
N PRO A 66 -2.06 -8.30 3.32
CA PRO A 66 -0.63 -8.30 3.06
C PRO A 66 -0.28 -7.05 2.26
N PHE A 67 0.57 -6.20 2.82
CA PHE A 67 0.89 -4.90 2.24
C PHE A 67 2.40 -4.68 2.25
N ALA A 68 2.91 -4.27 1.09
CA ALA A 68 4.32 -4.01 0.87
C ALA A 68 4.46 -2.67 0.12
N TYR A 69 5.32 -1.79 0.63
CA TYR A 69 5.67 -0.55 -0.05
C TYR A 69 7.06 -0.07 0.38
N LYS A 70 7.97 0.12 -0.58
CA LYS A 70 9.39 0.40 -0.32
C LYS A 70 9.94 -0.59 0.72
N ASP A 71 10.46 -0.10 1.84
CA ASP A 71 11.08 -0.89 2.91
C ASP A 71 10.05 -1.38 3.97
N PHE A 72 8.76 -1.06 3.79
CA PHE A 72 7.68 -1.52 4.65
C PHE A 72 7.05 -2.80 4.10
N PHE A 73 6.89 -3.83 4.95
CA PHE A 73 6.18 -5.06 4.62
C PHE A 73 5.44 -5.62 5.85
N GLY A 74 4.11 -5.64 5.84
CA GLY A 74 3.31 -6.12 6.96
C GLY A 74 1.97 -6.72 6.57
N ILE A 75 1.23 -7.15 7.58
CA ILE A 75 -0.20 -7.48 7.45
C ILE A 75 -0.94 -6.35 8.12
N CYS A 76 -1.68 -5.59 7.33
CA CYS A 76 -2.28 -4.34 7.75
C CYS A 76 -3.80 -4.43 7.75
N ASP A 77 -4.42 -3.69 8.68
CA ASP A 77 -5.82 -3.34 8.54
C ASP A 77 -5.91 -1.97 7.89
N PHE A 78 -6.81 -1.83 6.91
CA PHE A 78 -7.13 -0.55 6.30
C PHE A 78 -8.49 -0.05 6.78
N VAL A 79 -8.55 1.22 7.14
CA VAL A 79 -9.80 1.93 7.45
C VAL A 79 -9.91 3.12 6.52
N PHE A 80 -11.06 3.27 5.87
CA PHE A 80 -11.38 4.42 5.03
C PHE A 80 -12.53 5.21 5.63
N VAL A 81 -12.34 6.52 5.75
CA VAL A 81 -13.34 7.45 6.28
C VAL A 81 -13.56 8.56 5.26
N HIS A 82 -14.82 8.89 4.99
CA HIS A 82 -15.19 10.02 4.15
C HIS A 82 -15.39 11.27 5.02
N HIS A 83 -14.85 12.39 4.58
CA HIS A 83 -15.02 13.69 5.19
C HIS A 83 -15.57 14.66 4.15
N GLN A 84 -16.54 15.49 4.56
CA GLN A 84 -17.09 16.53 3.70
C GLN A 84 -17.25 17.81 4.51
N GLU A 85 -16.55 18.86 4.07
CA GLU A 85 -16.60 20.19 4.68
C GLU A 85 -16.98 21.23 3.63
N THR A 86 -18.12 21.89 3.81
CA THR A 86 -18.69 22.91 2.89
C THR A 86 -18.80 22.45 1.43
N ASN A 87 -17.70 22.47 0.67
CA ASN A 87 -17.60 22.09 -0.74
C ASN A 87 -16.41 21.16 -1.06
N GLU A 88 -15.68 20.71 -0.04
CA GLU A 88 -14.54 19.82 -0.20
C GLU A 88 -14.88 18.41 0.29
N ILE A 89 -14.56 17.41 -0.53
CA ILE A 89 -14.69 15.99 -0.20
C ILE A 89 -13.29 15.41 -0.13
N THR A 90 -12.95 14.86 1.03
CA THR A 90 -11.70 14.16 1.27
C THR A 90 -11.94 12.80 1.88
N TYR A 91 -10.95 11.95 1.76
CA TYR A 91 -10.94 10.61 2.31
C TYR A 91 -9.69 10.44 3.17
N THR A 92 -9.86 9.78 4.29
CA THR A 92 -8.75 9.35 5.15
C THR A 92 -8.58 7.85 5.01
N TRP A 93 -7.36 7.43 4.67
CA TRP A 93 -6.92 6.03 4.74
C TRP A 93 -5.99 5.86 5.93
N MET A 94 -6.45 5.07 6.91
CA MET A 94 -5.64 4.64 8.05
C MET A 94 -5.12 3.23 7.78
N ILE A 95 -3.82 3.05 7.98
CA ILE A 95 -3.11 1.79 7.81
C ILE A 95 -2.54 1.41 9.17
N SER A 96 -3.02 0.33 9.77
CA SER A 96 -2.53 -0.16 11.06
C SER A 96 -1.70 -1.42 10.86
N ASP A 97 -0.44 -1.40 11.32
CA ASP A 97 0.43 -2.57 11.23
C ASP A 97 0.11 -3.59 12.34
N ASN A 98 -0.35 -4.77 11.94
CA ASN A 98 -0.68 -5.87 12.85
C ASN A 98 0.39 -6.98 12.87
N ARG A 99 1.63 -6.68 12.48
CA ARG A 99 2.75 -7.64 12.48
C ARG A 99 2.96 -8.37 13.80
N ILE A 100 2.80 -7.70 14.95
CA ILE A 100 2.96 -8.32 16.27
C ILE A 100 1.93 -9.45 16.48
N HIS A 101 0.70 -9.26 16.01
CA HIS A 101 -0.37 -10.25 16.11
C HIS A 101 -0.30 -11.33 15.04
N ASN A 102 0.44 -11.09 13.94
CA ASN A 102 0.47 -11.97 12.75
C ASN A 102 1.88 -12.44 12.37
N ARG A 103 2.80 -12.55 13.32
CA ARG A 103 4.20 -12.92 13.07
C ARG A 103 4.34 -14.17 12.18
N HIS A 104 3.63 -15.24 12.49
CA HIS A 104 3.64 -16.49 11.72
C HIS A 104 3.10 -16.36 10.28
N ARG A 105 2.17 -15.44 10.03
CA ARG A 105 1.62 -15.20 8.68
C ARG A 105 2.57 -14.32 7.87
N THR A 106 3.20 -13.35 8.51
CA THR A 106 4.19 -12.45 7.90
C THR A 106 5.39 -13.25 7.36
N GLU A 107 5.88 -14.22 8.14
CA GLU A 107 6.99 -15.10 7.75
C GLU A 107 6.67 -15.95 6.51
N LYS A 108 5.44 -16.48 6.39
CA LYS A 108 4.96 -17.21 5.21
C LYS A 108 4.90 -16.34 3.96
N TYR A 109 4.33 -15.14 4.06
CA TYR A 109 4.27 -14.24 2.91
C TYR A 109 5.65 -13.74 2.47
N GLN A 110 6.59 -13.57 3.42
CA GLN A 110 7.99 -13.28 3.07
C GLN A 110 8.60 -14.46 2.31
N THR A 111 8.46 -15.70 2.78
CA THR A 111 9.05 -16.86 2.10
C THR A 111 8.44 -17.14 0.73
N GLU A 112 7.16 -16.85 0.52
CA GLU A 112 6.47 -17.07 -0.76
C GLU A 112 6.69 -15.94 -1.78
N ASN A 113 6.85 -14.68 -1.34
CA ASN A 113 7.03 -13.53 -2.23
C ASN A 113 8.49 -13.05 -2.36
N TYR A 114 9.41 -13.46 -1.48
CA TYR A 114 10.86 -13.36 -1.72
C TYR A 114 11.33 -14.54 -2.60
N GLN A 115 10.95 -14.49 -3.88
CA GLN A 115 11.81 -15.02 -4.93
C GLN A 115 12.61 -13.81 -5.43
N PRO A 116 13.89 -13.62 -5.04
CA PRO A 116 14.72 -12.67 -5.75
C PRO A 116 14.69 -13.08 -7.21
N GLN A 117 14.23 -12.19 -8.10
CA GLN A 117 14.34 -12.39 -9.53
C GLN A 117 15.83 -12.64 -9.83
N LYS A 118 16.22 -13.91 -9.90
CA LYS A 118 17.54 -14.29 -10.38
C LYS A 118 17.56 -13.85 -11.84
N ASN A 119 18.26 -12.75 -12.10
CA ASN A 119 18.72 -12.32 -13.41
C ASN A 119 19.13 -13.54 -14.23
N LYS A 120 18.27 -13.96 -15.18
CA LYS A 120 18.70 -14.80 -16.30
C LYS A 120 19.13 -13.89 -17.44
N TYR A 121 20.18 -13.10 -17.21
CA TYR A 121 21.06 -12.72 -18.30
C TYR A 121 22.06 -13.86 -18.46
N GLN A 122 21.74 -14.81 -19.34
CA GLN A 122 22.75 -15.70 -19.88
C GLN A 122 23.60 -14.87 -20.87
N PRO A 123 24.91 -14.75 -20.69
CA PRO A 123 25.76 -14.27 -21.77
C PRO A 123 25.68 -15.28 -22.92
N GLN A 124 25.28 -14.81 -24.10
CA GLN A 124 25.32 -15.59 -25.33
C GLN A 124 26.75 -16.07 -25.58
N SER A 125 26.94 -17.38 -25.55
CA SER A 125 28.18 -18.04 -25.90
C SER A 125 28.46 -17.86 -27.39
N THR A 126 29.54 -17.13 -27.67
CA THR A 126 30.54 -17.32 -28.74
C THR A 126 30.03 -17.89 -30.08
N VAL A 127 29.81 -16.99 -31.04
CA VAL A 127 29.73 -17.35 -32.47
C VAL A 127 31.09 -17.90 -32.90
N ARG A 128 31.14 -19.19 -33.26
CA ARG A 128 32.29 -19.77 -33.96
C ARG A 128 32.29 -19.30 -35.40
N PHE A 129 33.31 -18.54 -35.80
CA PHE A 129 33.60 -18.31 -37.21
C PHE A 129 34.07 -19.62 -37.86
N SER A 130 33.35 -20.10 -38.86
CA SER A 130 33.81 -21.16 -39.75
C SER A 130 34.80 -20.55 -40.74
N ALA A 131 36.07 -20.94 -40.65
CA ALA A 131 37.02 -20.77 -41.75
C ALA A 131 36.83 -21.95 -42.72
N ARG A 132 36.40 -21.65 -43.94
CA ARG A 132 36.80 -22.29 -45.19
C ARG A 132 36.28 -21.47 -46.36
#